data_AF-S7NCJ3-F1
#
_entry.id   AF-S7NCJ3-F1
#
_cell.length_a   1.000
_cell.length_b   1.000
_cell.length_c   1.000
_cell.angle_alpha   90.00
_cell.angle_beta   90.00
_cell.angle_gamma   90.00
#
_symmetry.space_group_name_H-M   'P 1'
#
loop_
_entity.id
_entity.type
_entity.pdbx_description
1 polymer ?
#
loop_
_entity_poly.entity_id
_entity_poly.type
_entity_poly.pdbx_seq_one_letter_code
_entity_poly.pdbx_strand_id
1 'polypeptide(L)'
;MYESLARLHSNYYKHKYPRPRDTSFSGLTLEEYKLILATDTLGELKDMNKGLWKKLQEKFSARSPEEKQKAWAQSLSRPRT
;
A
#
# COMPACT_ATOMS: atom_id res chain seq x y z
N MET A 1 34.66 -16.68 18.06
CA MET A 1 33.52 -17.55 17.72
C MET A 1 32.17 -17.05 18.28
N TYR A 2 32.13 -16.32 19.40
CA TYR A 2 30.88 -15.79 20.01
C TYR A 2 30.48 -14.36 19.62
N GLU A 3 31.25 -13.72 18.74
CA GLU A 3 31.06 -12.30 18.43
C GLU A 3 29.70 -12.00 17.80
N SER A 4 29.16 -12.90 16.98
CA SER A 4 27.82 -12.74 16.41
C SER A 4 26.74 -12.67 17.50
N LEU A 5 26.84 -13.53 18.52
CA LEU A 5 25.94 -13.55 19.67
C LEU A 5 26.13 -12.31 20.55
N ALA A 6 27.38 -11.90 20.80
CA ALA A 6 27.67 -10.67 21.53
C ALA A 6 27.10 -9.43 20.81
N ARG A 7 27.20 -9.37 19.48
CA ARG A 7 26.62 -8.29 18.64
C ARG A 7 25.09 -8.28 18.69
N LEU A 8 24.46 -9.47 18.73
CA LEU A 8 23.02 -9.58 18.83
C LEU A 8 22.50 -9.12 20.19
N HIS A 9 23.15 -9.55 21.28
CA HIS A 9 22.81 -9.15 22.65
C HIS A 9 23.04 -7.65 22.90
N SER A 10 24.13 -7.08 22.39
CA SER A 10 24.46 -5.66 22.56
C SER A 10 23.67 -4.71 21.64
N ASN A 11 22.69 -5.20 20.88
CA ASN A 11 21.97 -4.42 19.87
C ASN A 11 22.90 -3.69 18.88
N TYR A 12 24.08 -4.27 18.61
CA TYR A 12 25.15 -3.65 17.83
C TYR A 12 24.66 -3.08 16.50
N TYR A 13 23.86 -3.84 15.76
CA TYR A 13 23.36 -3.43 14.45
C TYR A 13 22.37 -2.26 14.51
N LYS A 14 21.59 -2.14 15.59
CA LYS A 14 20.66 -1.01 15.80
C LYS A 14 21.42 0.31 15.98
N HIS A 15 22.55 0.28 16.68
CA HIS A 15 23.39 1.46 16.91
C HIS A 15 24.31 1.77 15.72
N LYS A 16 24.81 0.73 15.05
CA LYS A 16 25.69 0.89 13.88
C LYS A 16 24.95 1.40 12.64
N TYR A 17 23.70 1.01 12.48
CA TYR A 17 22.86 1.38 11.34
C TYR A 17 21.56 2.02 11.85
N PRO A 18 21.61 3.27 12.36
CA PRO A 18 20.43 3.95 12.84
C PRO A 18 19.47 4.17 11.68
N ARG A 19 18.18 3.86 11.91
CA ARG A 19 17.16 4.06 10.89
C ARG A 19 16.78 5.54 10.84
N PRO A 20 16.57 6.12 9.65
CA PRO A 20 16.02 7.47 9.52
C PRO A 20 14.60 7.62 10.07
N ARG A 21 13.87 6.50 10.21
CA ARG A 21 12.51 6.45 10.73
C ARG A 21 12.35 5.30 11.70
N ASP A 22 11.47 5.46 12.67
CA ASP A 22 11.10 4.41 13.64
C ASP A 22 10.10 3.43 13.03
N THR A 23 10.49 2.81 11.91
CA THR A 23 9.72 1.78 11.22
C THR A 23 10.24 0.39 11.55
N SER A 24 9.34 -0.60 11.54
CA SER A 24 9.69 -2.01 11.75
C SER A 24 10.16 -2.68 10.44
N PHE A 25 10.39 -4.00 10.47
CA PHE A 25 10.74 -4.79 9.29
C PHE A 25 9.76 -4.58 8.12
N SER A 26 8.47 -4.39 8.37
CA SER A 26 7.47 -4.15 7.31
C SER A 26 7.46 -2.71 6.77
N GLY A 27 8.29 -1.82 7.32
CA GLY A 27 8.28 -0.40 6.99
C GLY A 27 7.16 0.40 7.68
N LEU A 28 6.32 -0.23 8.49
CA LEU A 28 5.27 0.45 9.26
C LEU A 28 5.80 0.88 10.63
N THR A 29 5.25 1.97 11.14
CA THR A 29 5.44 2.48 12.51
C THR A 29 4.60 1.68 13.50
N LEU A 30 4.95 1.79 14.79
CA LEU A 30 4.27 1.06 15.87
C LEU A 30 2.80 1.47 16.01
N GLU A 31 2.48 2.75 15.79
CA GLU A 31 1.11 3.25 15.78
C GLU A 31 0.29 2.72 14.60
N GLU A 32 0.88 2.61 13.42
CA GLU A 32 0.21 1.98 12.26
C GLU A 32 -0.07 0.50 12.52
N TYR A 33 0.85 -0.22 13.17
CA TYR A 33 0.59 -1.58 13.63
C TYR A 33 -0.55 -1.66 14.63
N LYS A 34 -0.56 -0.75 15.61
CA LYS A 34 -1.63 -0.67 16.60
C LYS A 34 -2.99 -0.42 15.94
N LEU A 35 -3.04 0.41 14.91
CA LEU A 35 -4.25 0.67 14.12
C LEU A 35 -4.70 -0.56 13.31
N ILE A 36 -3.77 -1.29 12.68
CA ILE A 36 -4.09 -2.51 11.92
C ILE A 36 -4.57 -3.63 12.84
N LEU A 37 -3.96 -3.76 14.02
CA LEU A 37 -4.29 -4.77 15.02
C LEU A 37 -5.51 -4.40 15.86
N ALA A 38 -5.86 -3.12 15.94
CA ALA A 38 -7.10 -2.68 16.57
C ALA A 38 -8.28 -3.25 15.76
N THR A 39 -8.92 -4.25 16.36
CA THR A 39 -10.03 -5.01 15.78
C THR A 39 -11.21 -4.11 15.41
N ASP A 40 -11.43 -3.06 16.19
CA ASP A 40 -12.55 -2.13 16.02
C ASP A 40 -12.39 -1.29 14.75
N THR A 41 -11.20 -0.78 14.47
CA THR A 41 -10.93 0.02 13.26
C THR A 41 -10.85 -0.82 12.00
N LEU A 42 -10.53 -2.11 12.11
CA LEU A 42 -10.50 -3.03 10.97
C LEU A 42 -11.91 -3.24 10.39
N GLY A 43 -12.94 -3.30 11.23
CA GLY A 43 -14.34 -3.42 10.81
C GLY A 43 -14.79 -2.22 9.98
N GLU A 44 -14.56 -1.02 10.51
CA GLU A 44 -14.90 0.24 9.83
C GLU A 44 -14.14 0.41 8.51
N LEU A 45 -12.83 0.13 8.50
CA LEU A 45 -12.02 0.16 7.27
C LEU A 45 -12.52 -0.83 6.21
N LYS A 46 -12.92 -2.03 6.62
CA LYS A 46 -13.44 -3.05 5.70
C LYS A 46 -14.75 -2.59 5.08
N ASP A 47 -15.65 -1.97 5.84
CA ASP A 47 -16.92 -1.47 5.33
C ASP A 47 -16.75 -0.22 4.46
N MET A 48 -15.85 0.69 4.82
CA MET A 48 -15.45 1.82 3.98
C MET A 48 -14.83 1.36 2.65
N ASN A 49 -13.96 0.35 2.66
CA ASN A 49 -13.32 -0.17 1.45
C ASN A 49 -14.33 -0.80 0.49
N LYS A 50 -15.36 -1.51 0.99
CA LYS A 50 -16.46 -2.02 0.15
C LYS A 50 -17.22 -0.88 -0.54
N GLY A 51 -17.51 0.20 0.19
CA GLY A 51 -18.19 1.38 -0.36
C GLY A 51 -17.36 2.08 -1.44
N LEU A 52 -16.05 2.20 -1.23
CA LEU A 52 -15.11 2.74 -2.22
C LEU A 52 -14.98 1.83 -3.44
N TRP A 53 -14.90 0.51 -3.25
CA TRP A 53 -14.86 -0.47 -4.33
C TRP A 53 -16.12 -0.45 -5.17
N LYS A 54 -17.30 -0.31 -4.55
CA LYS A 54 -18.57 -0.16 -5.26
C LYS A 54 -18.61 1.12 -6.11
N LYS A 55 -18.15 2.25 -5.56
CA LYS A 55 -18.03 3.51 -6.32
C LYS A 55 -17.03 3.42 -7.48
N LEU A 56 -15.92 2.72 -7.28
CA LEU A 56 -14.95 2.43 -8.33
C LEU A 56 -15.58 1.55 -9.41
N GLN A 57 -16.23 0.45 -9.02
CA GLN A 57 -16.93 -0.45 -9.92
C GLN A 57 -17.99 0.29 -10.74
N GLU A 58 -18.82 1.13 -10.11
CA GLU A 58 -19.81 1.96 -10.81
C GLU A 58 -19.17 2.92 -11.81
N LYS A 59 -18.06 3.59 -11.44
CA LYS A 59 -17.31 4.45 -12.38
C LYS A 59 -16.73 3.67 -13.57
N PHE A 60 -16.32 2.42 -13.35
CA PHE A 60 -15.78 1.57 -14.41
C PHE A 60 -16.86 0.94 -15.28
N SER A 61 -18.01 0.58 -14.70
CA SER A 61 -19.20 0.03 -15.38
C SER A 61 -19.99 1.10 -16.13
N ALA A 62 -20.02 2.35 -15.63
CA ALA A 62 -20.68 3.47 -16.29
C ALA A 62 -19.93 3.96 -17.55
N ARG A 63 -18.62 3.71 -17.65
CA ARG A 63 -17.92 3.83 -18.94
C ARG A 63 -18.09 2.53 -19.70
N SER A 64 -19.01 2.51 -20.65
CA SER A 64 -19.21 1.34 -21.53
C SER A 64 -17.86 0.92 -22.16
N PRO A 65 -17.60 -0.39 -22.27
CA PRO A 65 -16.37 -0.88 -22.89
C PRO A 65 -16.25 -0.44 -24.36
N GLU A 66 -17.40 -0.25 -25.02
CA GLU A 66 -17.52 0.17 -26.42
C GLU A 66 -17.00 1.60 -26.65
N GLU A 67 -17.30 2.54 -25.75
CA GLU A 67 -16.80 3.92 -25.84
C GLU A 67 -15.30 4.00 -25.58
N LYS A 68 -14.79 3.19 -24.64
CA LYS A 68 -13.34 3.09 -24.39
C LYS A 68 -12.63 2.52 -25.62
N GLN A 69 -13.17 1.48 -26.24
CA GLN A 69 -12.58 0.88 -27.44
C GLN A 69 -12.59 1.84 -28.63
N LYS A 70 -13.68 2.59 -28.84
CA LYS A 70 -13.74 3.63 -29.88
C LYS A 70 -12.81 4.80 -29.60
N ALA A 71 -12.72 5.28 -28.36
CA ALA A 71 -11.81 6.37 -27.98
C ALA A 71 -10.33 5.96 -28.11
N TRP A 72 -9.99 4.72 -27.75
CA TRP A 72 -8.66 4.16 -27.95
C TRP A 72 -8.32 4.04 -29.45
N ALA A 73 -9.23 3.47 -30.25
CA ALA A 73 -9.06 3.39 -31.70
C ALA A 73 -8.89 4.77 -32.35
N GLN A 74 -9.64 5.78 -31.89
CA GLN A 74 -9.57 7.15 -32.37
C GLN A 74 -8.30 7.88 -31.93
N SER A 75 -7.72 7.52 -30.79
CA SER A 75 -6.42 8.04 -30.34
C SER A 75 -5.25 7.46 -31.13
N LEU A 76 -5.35 6.20 -31.54
CA LEU A 76 -4.35 5.50 -32.35
C LEU A 76 -4.42 5.91 -33.83
N SER A 77 -5.58 6.38 -34.30
CA SER A 77 -5.77 6.82 -35.68
C SER A 77 -5.36 8.27 -35.94
N ARG A 78 -4.99 9.05 -34.91
CA ARG A 78 -4.51 10.43 -35.11
C ARG A 78 -3.02 10.41 -35.49
N PRO A 79 -2.63 10.94 -36.67
CA PRO A 79 -1.23 11.10 -37.00
C PRO A 79 -0.60 12.08 -36.02
N ARG A 80 0.52 11.66 -35.41
CA ARG A 80 1.34 12.52 -34.56
C ARG A 80 2.16 13.43 -35.48
N THR A 81 1.58 14.58 -35.84
CA THR A 81 2.30 15.73 -36.41
C THR A 81 3.14 16.40 -35.34
#